data_AF-A0A6G3ULE4-F1
#
_entry.id   AF-A0A6G3ULE4-F1
#
_cell.length_a   1.000
_cell.length_b   1.000
_cell.length_c   1.000
_cell.angle_alpha   90.00
_cell.angle_beta   90.00
_cell.angle_gamma   90.00
#
_symmetry.space_group_name_H-M   'P 1'
#
loop_
_entity.id
_entity.type
_entity.pdbx_description
1 polymer ?
#
loop_
_entity_poly.entity_id
_entity_poly.type
_entity_poly.pdbx_seq_one_letter_code
_entity_poly.pdbx_strand_id
1 'polypeptide(L)'
;DDRGVAVLCAPPGTGKTTLVPLVLAGLTGEGPVRRVVVAEPRRIAARAAARRMAWLLGEKPGGRVGFTVRGERAVGPDTVVEVVTTGVLLQRLQRDQELAGVDAVIIDECHERHLDADTVAAFLLDVREAIRPDLRLVAASATTDAEGWARLLGDAPVVEAEGVSHPVEVVWAPPPAPVRPPHGMRVDPALLGHVAAVVRRALAERDGDVLCFLPGVGEISRVAGRLAGVGAEVLQVHGRAPAAVQDAVLAGSSEGRRVV
;
A
#
# COMPACT_ATOMS: atom_id res chain seq x y z
N ASP A 1 2.18 -16.03 19.49
CA ASP A 1 2.56 -16.69 20.76
C ASP A 1 2.12 -15.80 21.92
N ASP A 2 2.51 -16.11 23.15
CA ASP A 2 2.20 -15.29 24.33
C ASP A 2 2.90 -13.91 24.32
N ARG A 3 3.88 -13.69 23.42
CA ARG A 3 4.64 -12.43 23.33
C ARG A 3 3.86 -11.32 22.63
N GLY A 4 2.83 -11.66 21.85
CA GLY A 4 1.99 -10.70 21.14
C GLY A 4 2.70 -9.93 20.01
N VAL A 5 3.88 -10.37 19.58
CA VAL A 5 4.66 -9.73 18.50
C VAL A 5 5.02 -10.71 17.40
N ALA A 6 5.11 -10.24 16.16
CA ALA A 6 5.64 -11.00 15.04
C ALA A 6 6.17 -10.09 13.94
N VAL A 7 7.12 -10.63 13.16
CA VAL A 7 7.47 -10.06 11.86
C VAL A 7 6.83 -10.92 10.79
N LEU A 8 6.02 -10.32 9.93
CA LEU A 8 5.41 -11.00 8.79
C LEU A 8 6.19 -10.63 7.53
N CYS A 9 6.85 -11.61 6.93
CA CYS A 9 7.60 -11.45 5.70
C CYS A 9 6.87 -12.14 4.55
N ALA A 10 6.36 -11.38 3.59
CA ALA A 10 5.63 -11.95 2.47
C ALA A 10 5.76 -11.07 1.22
N PRO A 11 6.07 -11.64 0.04
CA PRO A 11 6.12 -10.89 -1.21
C PRO A 11 4.83 -10.11 -1.50
N PRO A 12 4.88 -9.04 -2.31
CA PRO A 12 3.67 -8.36 -2.76
C PRO A 12 2.69 -9.34 -3.43
N GLY A 13 1.39 -9.13 -3.21
CA GLY A 13 0.33 -9.98 -3.78
C GLY A 13 -0.03 -11.23 -2.96
N THR A 14 0.66 -11.51 -1.86
CA THR A 14 0.39 -12.66 -0.96
C THR A 14 -0.74 -12.43 0.05
N GLY A 15 -1.34 -11.24 0.07
CA GLY A 15 -2.43 -10.91 0.99
C GLY A 15 -2.00 -10.44 2.38
N LYS A 16 -0.71 -10.10 2.59
CA LYS A 16 -0.19 -9.48 3.82
C LYS A 16 -1.06 -8.34 4.35
N THR A 17 -1.43 -7.41 3.46
CA THR A 17 -2.23 -6.21 3.81
C THR A 17 -3.75 -6.45 3.73
N THR A 18 -4.21 -7.59 3.19
CA THR A 18 -5.63 -7.79 2.83
C THR A 18 -6.30 -9.04 3.40
N LEU A 19 -5.54 -10.02 3.88
CA LEU A 19 -6.06 -11.22 4.53
C LEU A 19 -5.65 -11.29 5.99
N VAL A 20 -4.39 -11.02 6.31
CA VAL A 20 -3.88 -11.09 7.69
C VAL A 20 -4.64 -10.19 8.66
N PRO A 21 -4.98 -8.92 8.33
CA PRO A 21 -5.78 -8.10 9.24
C PRO A 21 -7.16 -8.70 9.52
N LEU A 22 -7.79 -9.33 8.52
CA LEU A 22 -9.10 -9.99 8.67
C LEU A 22 -9.01 -11.22 9.58
N VAL A 23 -7.95 -12.02 9.45
CA VAL A 23 -7.68 -13.17 10.33
C VAL A 23 -7.46 -12.71 11.76
N LEU A 24 -6.61 -11.69 11.98
CA LEU A 24 -6.33 -11.16 13.31
C LEU A 24 -7.59 -10.58 13.98
N ALA A 25 -8.46 -9.96 13.20
CA ALA A 25 -9.75 -9.42 13.64
C ALA A 25 -10.83 -10.49 13.91
N GLY A 26 -10.57 -11.76 13.60
CA GLY A 26 -11.54 -12.85 13.77
C GLY A 26 -12.66 -12.84 12.71
N LEU A 27 -12.44 -12.22 11.55
CA LEU A 27 -13.47 -12.09 10.49
C LEU A 27 -13.49 -13.24 9.49
N THR A 28 -12.55 -14.19 9.60
CA THR A 28 -12.41 -15.34 8.68
C THR A 28 -12.58 -16.70 9.36
N GLY A 29 -12.86 -16.72 10.67
CA GLY A 29 -13.03 -17.95 11.46
C GLY A 29 -13.94 -17.72 12.67
N GLU A 30 -13.97 -18.68 13.60
CA GLU A 30 -14.87 -18.66 14.77
C GLU A 30 -14.26 -18.01 16.03
N GLY A 31 -13.11 -17.35 15.89
CA GLY A 31 -12.44 -16.67 17.01
C GLY A 31 -13.17 -15.41 17.48
N PRO A 32 -12.82 -14.86 18.66
CA PRO A 32 -13.40 -13.61 19.12
C PRO A 32 -13.02 -12.46 18.19
N VAL A 33 -13.96 -11.55 18.00
CA VAL A 33 -13.76 -10.32 17.23
C VAL A 33 -12.74 -9.44 17.93
N ARG A 34 -11.76 -8.93 17.17
CA ARG A 34 -10.73 -8.01 17.66
C ARG A 34 -10.66 -6.77 16.78
N ARG A 35 -10.30 -5.64 17.39
CA ARG A 35 -10.06 -4.37 16.71
C ARG A 35 -8.61 -4.28 16.27
N VAL A 36 -8.41 -4.24 14.96
CA VAL A 36 -7.11 -4.21 14.29
C VAL A 36 -6.93 -2.89 13.58
N VAL A 37 -5.80 -2.22 13.83
CA VAL A 37 -5.38 -1.04 13.08
C VAL A 37 -4.23 -1.43 12.15
N VAL A 38 -4.33 -1.07 10.87
CA VAL A 38 -3.26 -1.28 9.88
C VAL A 38 -2.69 0.08 9.51
N ALA A 39 -1.42 0.33 9.82
CA ALA A 39 -0.71 1.55 9.43
C ALA A 39 -0.04 1.34 8.08
N GLU A 40 -0.47 2.09 7.06
CA GLU A 40 0.07 2.03 5.71
C GLU A 40 0.62 3.42 5.30
N PRO A 41 1.91 3.57 4.93
CA PRO A 41 2.49 4.85 4.51
C PRO A 41 1.73 5.60 3.41
N ARG A 42 1.13 4.92 2.43
CA ARG A 42 0.53 5.56 1.25
C ARG A 42 -0.98 5.60 1.34
N ARG A 43 -1.54 6.80 1.16
CA ARG A 43 -2.99 7.01 1.11
C ARG A 43 -3.73 6.09 0.12
N ILE A 44 -3.18 5.92 -1.09
CA ILE A 44 -3.83 5.09 -2.11
C ILE A 44 -3.84 3.61 -1.72
N ALA A 45 -2.74 3.11 -1.13
CA ALA A 45 -2.65 1.74 -0.66
C ALA A 45 -3.56 1.49 0.55
N ALA A 46 -3.66 2.45 1.49
CA ALA A 46 -4.60 2.37 2.61
C ALA A 46 -6.05 2.21 2.13
N ARG A 47 -6.46 3.02 1.14
CA ARG A 47 -7.80 2.94 0.51
C ARG A 47 -7.99 1.62 -0.24
N ALA A 48 -6.98 1.18 -1.00
CA ALA A 48 -7.00 -0.06 -1.74
C ALA A 48 -7.14 -1.29 -0.84
N ALA A 49 -6.38 -1.32 0.25
CA ALA A 49 -6.39 -2.38 1.24
C ALA A 49 -7.77 -2.52 1.89
N ALA A 50 -8.33 -1.42 2.40
CA ALA A 50 -9.65 -1.41 3.02
C ALA A 50 -10.75 -1.83 2.04
N ARG A 51 -10.69 -1.38 0.78
CA ARG A 51 -11.62 -1.81 -0.27
C ARG A 51 -11.52 -3.28 -0.59
N ARG A 52 -10.31 -3.79 -0.76
CA ARG A 52 -10.07 -5.21 -1.04
C ARG A 52 -10.56 -6.08 0.10
N MET A 53 -10.27 -5.69 1.34
CA MET A 53 -10.75 -6.38 2.54
C MET A 53 -12.27 -6.37 2.66
N ALA A 54 -12.93 -5.21 2.48
CA ALA A 54 -14.38 -5.14 2.49
C ALA A 54 -15.00 -6.01 1.38
N TRP A 55 -14.43 -5.97 0.17
CA TRP A 55 -14.87 -6.81 -0.95
C TRP A 55 -14.75 -8.32 -0.65
N LEU A 56 -13.67 -8.76 0.01
CA LEU A 56 -13.51 -10.16 0.44
C LEU A 56 -14.61 -10.61 1.42
N LEU A 57 -15.21 -9.67 2.17
CA LEU A 57 -16.31 -9.93 3.08
C LEU A 57 -17.70 -9.72 2.44
N GLY A 58 -17.76 -9.36 1.15
CA GLY A 58 -19.01 -9.01 0.47
C GLY A 58 -19.58 -7.64 0.86
N GLU A 59 -18.73 -6.73 1.36
CA GLU A 59 -19.11 -5.41 1.88
C GLU A 59 -18.44 -4.26 1.13
N LYS A 60 -18.84 -3.03 1.49
CA LYS A 60 -18.14 -1.79 1.13
C LYS A 60 -17.39 -1.24 2.35
N PRO A 61 -16.31 -0.46 2.17
CA PRO A 61 -15.67 0.22 3.29
C PRO A 61 -16.65 1.06 4.10
N GLY A 62 -16.48 1.08 5.42
CA GLY A 62 -17.37 1.73 6.39
C GLY A 62 -18.24 0.77 7.20
N GLY A 63 -18.32 -0.51 6.79
CA GLY A 63 -18.86 -1.61 7.59
C GLY A 63 -17.83 -2.18 8.57
N ARG A 64 -17.59 -3.49 8.53
CA ARG A 64 -16.60 -4.16 9.39
C ARG A 64 -15.17 -3.74 9.10
N VAL A 65 -14.90 -3.32 7.86
CA VAL A 65 -13.62 -2.77 7.44
C VAL A 65 -13.78 -1.33 6.99
N GLY A 66 -12.88 -0.47 7.42
CA GLY A 66 -12.86 0.93 7.07
C GLY A 66 -11.45 1.49 6.91
N PHE A 67 -11.37 2.77 6.60
CA PHE A 67 -10.10 3.48 6.56
C PHE A 67 -10.21 4.93 7.04
N THR A 68 -9.09 5.46 7.53
CA THR A 68 -8.93 6.89 7.81
C THR A 68 -7.62 7.40 7.23
N VAL A 69 -7.73 8.35 6.32
CA VAL A 69 -6.58 9.05 5.72
C VAL A 69 -6.80 10.55 5.82
N ARG A 70 -5.78 11.36 5.52
CA ARG A 70 -5.92 12.81 5.57
C ARG A 70 -7.05 13.30 4.65
N GLY A 71 -8.10 13.86 5.26
CA GLY A 71 -9.24 14.46 4.57
C GLY A 71 -10.36 13.49 4.19
N GLU A 72 -10.24 12.20 4.50
CA GLU A 72 -11.24 11.19 4.13
C GLU A 72 -11.31 10.09 5.19
N ARG A 73 -12.52 9.73 5.60
CA ARG A 73 -12.79 8.72 6.63
C ARG A 73 -14.01 7.91 6.23
N ALA A 74 -13.87 6.60 6.23
CA ALA A 74 -14.93 5.63 5.97
C ALA A 74 -14.90 4.55 7.04
N VAL A 75 -15.42 4.86 8.22
CA VAL A 75 -15.54 3.94 9.36
C VAL A 75 -16.88 4.14 10.04
N GLY A 76 -17.45 3.07 10.58
CA GLY A 76 -18.72 3.03 11.29
C GLY A 76 -18.58 2.43 12.69
N PRO A 77 -19.70 2.29 13.43
CA PRO A 77 -19.70 1.68 14.77
C PRO A 77 -19.25 0.20 14.75
N ASP A 78 -19.47 -0.49 13.63
CA ASP A 78 -19.13 -1.90 13.45
C ASP A 78 -17.71 -2.13 12.90
N THR A 79 -16.94 -1.06 12.65
CA THR A 79 -15.59 -1.18 12.10
C THR A 79 -14.66 -1.81 13.13
N VAL A 80 -14.10 -2.96 12.77
CA VAL A 80 -13.12 -3.69 13.57
C VAL A 80 -11.77 -3.84 12.88
N VAL A 81 -11.70 -3.61 11.56
CA VAL A 81 -10.41 -3.40 10.87
C VAL A 81 -10.39 -1.98 10.32
N GLU A 82 -9.46 -1.17 10.79
CA GLU A 82 -9.26 0.19 10.29
C GLU A 82 -7.87 0.34 9.67
N VAL A 83 -7.83 0.62 8.36
CA VAL A 83 -6.60 0.98 7.67
C VAL A 83 -6.37 2.47 7.78
N VAL A 84 -5.25 2.89 8.35
CA VAL A 84 -4.90 4.29 8.54
C VAL A 84 -3.59 4.61 7.85
N THR A 85 -3.43 5.84 7.38
CA THR A 85 -2.07 6.29 7.04
C THR A 85 -1.21 6.36 8.30
N THR A 86 0.07 6.08 8.19
CA THR A 86 1.00 6.12 9.34
C THR A 86 0.95 7.43 10.12
N GLY A 87 0.89 8.58 9.43
CA GLY A 87 0.73 9.88 10.09
C GLY A 87 -0.60 10.06 10.86
N VAL A 88 -1.67 9.37 10.46
CA VAL A 88 -2.94 9.35 11.23
C VAL A 88 -2.76 8.55 12.51
N LEU A 89 -2.08 7.39 12.46
CA LEU A 89 -1.80 6.62 13.67
C LEU A 89 -0.88 7.38 14.62
N LEU A 90 0.18 8.02 14.10
CA LEU A 90 1.08 8.85 14.90
C LEU A 90 0.32 9.96 15.64
N GLN A 91 -0.59 10.66 14.95
CA GLN A 91 -1.43 11.68 15.58
C GLN A 91 -2.37 11.11 16.65
N ARG A 92 -2.83 9.86 16.51
CA ARG A 92 -3.65 9.18 17.54
C ARG A 92 -2.81 8.86 18.77
N LEU A 93 -1.64 8.25 18.59
CA LEU A 93 -0.71 7.92 19.68
C LEU A 93 -0.29 9.15 20.49
N GLN A 94 -0.11 10.30 19.83
CA GLN A 94 0.21 11.55 20.53
C GLN A 94 -0.95 12.09 21.39
N ARG A 95 -2.20 11.73 21.09
CA ARG A 95 -3.39 12.17 21.82
C ARG A 95 -3.83 11.18 22.89
N ASP A 96 -3.73 9.90 22.55
CA ASP A 96 -4.08 8.76 23.39
C ASP A 96 -3.04 7.66 23.18
N GLN A 97 -2.15 7.53 24.17
CA GLN A 97 -1.08 6.52 24.16
C GLN A 97 -1.64 5.12 24.44
N GLU A 98 -2.78 5.00 25.12
CA GLU A 98 -3.34 3.70 25.47
C GLU A 98 -3.94 2.98 24.26
N LEU A 99 -4.29 3.74 23.19
CA LEU A 99 -5.06 3.26 22.04
C LEU A 99 -6.24 2.41 22.52
N ALA A 100 -7.08 3.00 23.38
CA ALA A 100 -8.13 2.27 24.08
C ALA A 100 -9.05 1.53 23.10
N GLY A 101 -9.24 0.23 23.35
CA GLY A 101 -10.05 -0.64 22.50
C GLY A 101 -9.39 -1.03 21.17
N VAL A 102 -8.08 -0.82 20.98
CA VAL A 102 -7.31 -1.49 19.92
C VAL A 102 -6.65 -2.73 20.51
N ASP A 103 -6.80 -3.86 19.83
CA ASP A 103 -6.25 -5.16 20.24
C ASP A 103 -4.96 -5.50 19.49
N ALA A 104 -4.83 -5.04 18.25
CA ALA A 104 -3.65 -5.27 17.43
C ALA A 104 -3.34 -4.09 16.49
N VAL A 105 -2.05 -3.84 16.30
CA VAL A 105 -1.53 -2.92 15.29
C VAL A 105 -0.65 -3.69 14.30
N ILE A 106 -0.84 -3.42 13.01
CA ILE A 106 0.03 -3.90 11.94
C ILE A 106 0.73 -2.68 11.35
N ILE A 107 2.06 -2.66 11.37
CA ILE A 107 2.88 -1.66 10.67
C ILE A 107 3.21 -2.25 9.30
N ASP A 108 2.50 -1.80 8.27
CA ASP A 108 2.67 -2.29 6.92
C ASP A 108 3.82 -1.58 6.19
N GLU A 109 4.37 -2.25 5.19
CA GLU A 109 5.49 -1.77 4.36
C GLU A 109 6.68 -1.26 5.19
N CYS A 110 6.99 -1.93 6.31
CA CYS A 110 8.02 -1.49 7.26
C CYS A 110 9.45 -1.45 6.67
N HIS A 111 9.65 -2.09 5.52
CA HIS A 111 10.89 -2.06 4.75
C HIS A 111 11.18 -0.72 4.07
N GLU A 112 10.19 0.17 3.94
CA GLU A 112 10.38 1.48 3.32
C GLU A 112 11.00 2.51 4.26
N ARG A 113 11.08 2.21 5.56
CA ARG A 113 11.74 3.04 6.58
C ARG A 113 11.29 4.51 6.53
N HIS A 114 9.99 4.72 6.36
CA HIS A 114 9.39 6.05 6.49
C HIS A 114 9.56 6.55 7.92
N LEU A 115 9.96 7.82 8.09
CA LEU A 115 10.16 8.42 9.41
C LEU A 115 8.92 8.28 10.32
N ASP A 116 7.73 8.50 9.77
CA ASP A 116 6.48 8.33 10.52
C ASP A 116 6.29 6.88 10.97
N ALA A 117 6.70 5.88 10.16
CA ALA A 117 6.52 4.46 10.46
C ALA A 117 7.48 4.00 11.55
N ASP A 118 8.74 4.41 11.45
CA ASP A 118 9.75 4.16 12.48
C ASP A 118 9.36 4.85 13.81
N THR A 119 8.81 6.06 13.75
CA THR A 119 8.33 6.77 14.96
C THR A 119 7.11 6.07 15.59
N VAL A 120 6.15 5.63 14.76
CA VAL A 120 5.01 4.83 15.23
C VAL A 120 5.48 3.53 15.88
N ALA A 121 6.46 2.84 15.29
CA ALA A 121 7.02 1.62 15.86
C ALA A 121 7.64 1.88 17.24
N ALA A 122 8.45 2.93 17.37
CA ALA A 122 9.06 3.31 18.64
C ALA A 122 8.00 3.59 19.72
N PHE A 123 6.98 4.38 19.42
CA PHE A 123 5.92 4.67 20.38
C PHE A 123 5.09 3.44 20.75
N LEU A 124 4.83 2.54 19.80
CA LEU A 124 4.11 1.30 20.11
C LEU A 124 4.92 0.35 20.99
N LEU A 125 6.25 0.33 20.84
CA LEU A 125 7.13 -0.41 21.74
C LEU A 125 7.07 0.14 23.17
N ASP A 126 7.21 1.46 23.33
CA ASP A 126 7.11 2.12 24.64
C ASP A 126 5.73 1.90 25.28
N VAL A 127 4.65 2.03 24.49
CA VAL A 127 3.28 1.79 24.96
C VAL A 127 3.09 0.36 25.43
N ARG A 128 3.63 -0.63 24.71
CA ARG A 128 3.54 -2.03 25.10
C ARG A 128 4.30 -2.33 26.39
N GLU A 129 5.48 -1.74 26.56
CA GLU A 129 6.29 -1.92 27.75
C GLU A 129 5.65 -1.28 28.98
N ALA A 130 5.13 -0.06 28.86
CA ALA A 130 4.70 0.74 29.99
C ALA A 130 3.22 0.62 30.34
N ILE A 131 2.33 0.41 29.35
CA ILE A 131 0.88 0.64 29.53
C ILE A 131 0.02 -0.52 29.01
N ARG A 132 0.35 -1.09 27.84
CA ARG A 132 -0.46 -2.09 27.12
C ARG A 132 0.35 -3.33 26.76
N PRO A 133 0.82 -4.13 27.73
CA PRO A 133 1.54 -5.37 27.44
C PRO A 133 0.69 -6.39 26.66
N ASP A 134 -0.64 -6.24 26.69
CA ASP A 134 -1.62 -7.02 25.94
C ASP A 134 -1.74 -6.64 24.45
N LEU A 135 -1.32 -5.43 24.07
CA LEU A 135 -1.43 -4.94 22.70
C LEU A 135 -0.55 -5.79 21.76
N ARG A 136 -1.16 -6.33 20.70
CA ARG A 136 -0.44 -7.11 19.70
C ARG A 136 0.17 -6.21 18.64
N LEU A 137 1.38 -6.54 18.18
CA LEU A 137 2.10 -5.75 17.18
C LEU A 137 2.70 -6.65 16.10
N VAL A 138 2.40 -6.35 14.84
CA VAL A 138 2.97 -7.05 13.68
C VAL A 138 3.72 -6.05 12.80
N ALA A 139 5.00 -6.30 12.55
CA ALA A 139 5.76 -5.58 11.52
C ALA A 139 5.67 -6.37 10.21
N ALA A 140 5.10 -5.78 9.18
CA ALA A 140 4.79 -6.45 7.92
C ALA A 140 5.71 -5.97 6.79
N SER A 141 6.65 -6.81 6.37
CA SER A 141 7.67 -6.54 5.35
C SER A 141 7.41 -7.33 4.07
N ALA A 142 7.85 -6.79 2.93
CA ALA A 142 7.94 -7.50 1.66
C ALA A 142 9.36 -7.98 1.32
N THR A 143 10.37 -7.61 2.12
CA THR A 143 11.81 -7.78 1.82
C THR A 143 12.68 -8.09 3.06
N THR A 144 13.98 -8.27 2.78
CA THR A 144 15.06 -8.97 3.51
C THR A 144 15.39 -8.55 4.94
N ASP A 145 14.97 -7.38 5.45
CA ASP A 145 15.33 -6.94 6.82
C ASP A 145 14.35 -7.45 7.90
N ALA A 146 13.88 -8.69 7.76
CA ALA A 146 13.03 -9.32 8.76
C ALA A 146 13.77 -9.48 10.10
N GLU A 147 15.08 -9.76 10.04
CA GLU A 147 15.93 -9.96 11.23
C GLU A 147 16.16 -8.68 12.03
N GLY A 148 16.29 -7.51 11.36
CA GLY A 148 16.38 -6.23 12.04
C GLY A 148 15.11 -5.93 12.83
N TRP A 149 13.95 -6.12 12.21
CA TRP A 149 12.65 -5.97 12.87
C TRP A 149 12.43 -7.01 13.98
N ALA A 150 12.86 -8.26 13.78
CA ALA A 150 12.72 -9.30 14.79
C ALA A 150 13.47 -8.95 16.07
N ARG A 151 14.73 -8.50 15.94
CA ARG A 151 15.54 -8.04 17.08
C ARG A 151 14.94 -6.83 17.77
N LEU A 152 14.46 -5.84 16.99
CA LEU A 152 13.80 -4.66 17.54
C LEU A 152 12.55 -5.01 18.35
N LEU A 153 11.81 -6.04 17.93
CA LEU A 153 10.62 -6.55 18.61
C LEU A 153 10.95 -7.59 19.70
N GLY A 154 12.20 -7.69 20.17
CA GLY A 154 12.62 -8.60 21.23
C GLY A 154 12.73 -10.06 20.78
N ASP A 155 13.45 -10.29 19.68
CA ASP A 155 13.61 -11.59 19.01
C ASP A 155 12.25 -12.22 18.68
N ALA A 156 11.37 -11.41 18.09
CA ALA A 156 10.04 -11.84 17.67
C ALA A 156 10.11 -12.91 16.57
N PRO A 157 9.16 -13.85 16.52
CA PRO A 157 9.12 -14.83 15.45
C PRO A 157 8.93 -14.17 14.09
N VAL A 158 9.71 -14.62 13.10
CA VAL A 158 9.52 -14.29 11.69
C VAL A 158 8.59 -15.32 11.06
N VAL A 159 7.45 -14.87 10.56
CA VAL A 159 6.47 -15.67 9.84
C VAL A 159 6.61 -15.37 8.37
N GLU A 160 7.00 -16.37 7.59
CA GLU A 160 7.18 -16.25 6.15
C GLU A 160 5.97 -16.79 5.40
N ALA A 161 5.54 -16.08 4.36
CA ALA A 161 4.55 -16.57 3.42
C ALA A 161 5.14 -16.58 2.01
N GLU A 162 5.05 -17.74 1.36
CA GLU A 162 5.47 -17.90 -0.02
C GLU A 162 4.42 -17.32 -0.97
N GLY A 163 4.89 -16.61 -1.99
CA GLY A 163 4.05 -16.07 -3.06
C GLY A 163 4.35 -16.73 -4.39
N VAL A 164 3.34 -16.80 -5.25
CA VAL A 164 3.52 -17.21 -6.65
C VAL A 164 3.80 -15.96 -7.48
N SER A 165 5.02 -15.86 -8.01
CA SER A 165 5.34 -14.89 -9.05
C SER A 165 5.09 -15.51 -10.42
N HIS A 166 4.43 -14.76 -11.30
CA HIS A 166 4.32 -15.15 -12.71
C HIS A 166 5.56 -14.69 -13.47
N PRO A 167 6.04 -15.48 -14.45
CA PRO A 167 7.22 -15.10 -15.23
C PRO A 167 6.96 -13.79 -15.98
N VAL A 168 7.92 -12.87 -15.92
CA VAL A 168 7.89 -11.58 -16.62
C VAL A 168 8.96 -11.56 -17.69
N GLU A 169 8.56 -11.34 -18.95
CA GLU A 169 9.50 -11.12 -20.05
C GLU A 169 10.10 -9.70 -19.96
N VAL A 170 11.44 -9.60 -19.97
CA VAL A 170 12.14 -8.32 -19.92
C VAL A 170 12.52 -7.88 -21.33
N VAL A 171 11.91 -6.79 -21.79
CA VAL A 171 12.19 -6.19 -23.11
C VAL A 171 12.90 -4.85 -22.94
N TRP A 172 14.11 -4.74 -23.46
CA TRP A 172 14.89 -3.50 -23.47
C TRP A 172 14.53 -2.64 -24.68
N ALA A 173 14.13 -1.38 -24.44
CA ALA A 173 13.77 -0.43 -25.50
C ALA A 173 14.45 0.92 -25.25
N PRO A 174 15.72 1.11 -25.65
CA PRO A 174 16.41 2.39 -25.50
C PRO A 174 15.87 3.43 -26.51
N PRO A 175 15.98 4.74 -26.20
CA PRO A 175 15.69 5.79 -27.18
C PRO A 175 16.56 5.67 -28.44
N PRO A 176 16.04 5.99 -29.63
CA PRO A 176 16.79 5.87 -30.89
C PRO A 176 17.92 6.89 -31.02
N ALA A 177 17.88 7.97 -30.24
CA ALA A 177 18.91 8.99 -30.18
C ALA A 177 19.32 9.24 -28.71
N PRO A 178 20.58 9.68 -28.45
CA PRO A 178 21.02 10.00 -27.10
C PRO A 178 20.11 11.04 -26.42
N VAL A 179 19.70 10.74 -25.20
CA VAL A 179 18.93 11.65 -24.33
C VAL A 179 19.83 12.18 -23.22
N ARG A 180 19.64 13.44 -22.82
CA ARG A 180 20.46 14.00 -21.74
C ARG A 180 20.00 13.42 -20.39
N PRO A 181 20.93 12.99 -19.51
CA PRO A 181 20.56 12.55 -18.17
C PRO A 181 19.93 13.72 -17.39
N PRO A 182 18.92 13.46 -16.55
CA PRO A 182 18.23 14.53 -15.86
C PRO A 182 19.10 15.28 -14.84
N HIS A 183 20.20 14.75 -14.31
CA HIS A 183 21.12 15.44 -13.36
C HIS A 183 20.43 16.34 -12.29
N GLY A 184 19.26 15.95 -11.77
CA GLY A 184 18.46 16.75 -10.82
C GLY A 184 17.65 17.91 -11.43
N MET A 185 17.77 18.12 -12.74
CA MET A 185 17.01 19.03 -13.59
C MET A 185 15.77 18.35 -14.18
N ARG A 186 15.16 18.99 -15.19
CA ARG A 186 14.00 18.45 -15.90
C ARG A 186 14.39 17.25 -16.77
N VAL A 187 13.47 16.28 -16.86
CA VAL A 187 13.58 15.17 -17.80
C VAL A 187 13.56 15.69 -19.24
N ASP A 188 14.49 15.20 -20.06
CA ASP A 188 14.57 15.54 -21.47
C ASP A 188 13.24 15.21 -22.18
N PRO A 189 12.60 16.16 -22.88
CA PRO A 189 11.37 15.91 -23.62
C PRO A 189 11.46 14.79 -24.66
N ALA A 190 12.67 14.48 -25.16
CA ALA A 190 12.90 13.34 -26.03
C ALA A 190 12.67 12.01 -25.31
N LEU A 191 13.11 11.90 -24.05
CA LEU A 191 12.85 10.70 -23.24
C LEU A 191 11.36 10.51 -22.99
N LEU A 192 10.61 11.57 -22.67
CA LEU A 192 9.16 11.49 -22.47
C LEU A 192 8.42 11.10 -23.76
N GLY A 193 8.94 11.50 -24.92
CA GLY A 193 8.42 11.05 -26.22
C GLY A 193 8.67 9.58 -26.46
N HIS A 194 9.88 9.12 -26.15
CA HIS A 194 10.24 7.71 -26.23
C HIS A 194 9.36 6.86 -25.32
N VAL A 195 9.14 7.26 -24.07
CA VAL A 195 8.24 6.54 -23.14
C VAL A 195 6.83 6.42 -23.72
N ALA A 196 6.26 7.51 -24.25
CA ALA A 196 4.94 7.46 -24.88
C ALA A 196 4.90 6.51 -26.10
N ALA A 197 5.97 6.46 -26.90
CA ALA A 197 6.08 5.52 -28.01
C ALA A 197 6.16 4.06 -27.54
N VAL A 198 6.91 3.79 -26.47
CA VAL A 198 6.99 2.45 -25.85
C VAL A 198 5.64 2.01 -25.29
N VAL A 199 4.89 2.91 -24.64
CA VAL A 199 3.53 2.62 -24.16
C VAL A 199 2.59 2.30 -25.32
N ARG A 200 2.61 3.08 -26.41
CA ARG A 200 1.81 2.79 -27.62
C ARG A 200 2.17 1.44 -28.23
N ARG A 201 3.46 1.10 -28.26
CA ARG A 201 3.93 -0.20 -28.74
C ARG A 201 3.42 -1.33 -27.86
N ALA A 202 3.51 -1.20 -26.53
CA ALA A 202 2.96 -2.18 -25.59
C ALA A 202 1.45 -2.37 -25.77
N LEU A 203 0.70 -1.28 -26.01
CA LEU A 203 -0.72 -1.37 -26.34
C LEU A 203 -0.97 -2.08 -27.68
N ALA A 204 -0.09 -1.94 -28.68
CA ALA A 204 -0.28 -2.61 -29.97
C ALA A 204 0.11 -4.10 -29.94
N GLU A 205 1.16 -4.45 -29.18
CA GLU A 205 1.79 -5.77 -29.24
C GLU A 205 1.32 -6.74 -28.15
N ARG A 206 0.76 -6.23 -27.04
CA ARG A 206 0.38 -7.02 -25.86
C ARG A 206 -1.06 -6.75 -25.47
N ASP A 207 -1.68 -7.73 -24.81
CA ASP A 207 -2.99 -7.59 -24.18
C ASP A 207 -2.88 -7.01 -22.77
N GLY A 208 -4.00 -6.50 -22.22
CA GLY A 208 -4.10 -6.03 -20.84
C GLY A 208 -3.74 -4.56 -20.62
N ASP A 209 -3.77 -4.16 -19.35
CA ASP A 209 -3.49 -2.80 -18.89
C ASP A 209 -1.96 -2.50 -18.89
N VAL A 210 -1.59 -1.23 -18.99
CA VAL A 210 -0.20 -0.76 -18.91
C VAL A 210 -0.01 0.07 -17.65
N LEU A 211 1.02 -0.24 -16.87
CA LEU A 211 1.48 0.58 -15.74
C LEU A 211 2.79 1.28 -16.11
N CYS A 212 2.77 2.61 -16.13
CA CYS A 212 3.90 3.46 -16.54
C CYS A 212 4.45 4.27 -15.37
N PHE A 213 5.63 3.87 -14.88
CA PHE A 213 6.31 4.61 -13.82
C PHE A 213 7.06 5.82 -14.39
N LEU A 214 6.78 7.00 -13.83
CA LEU A 214 7.38 8.28 -14.21
C LEU A 214 7.84 9.03 -12.95
N PRO A 215 8.89 9.87 -13.05
CA PRO A 215 9.55 10.44 -11.87
C PRO A 215 8.76 11.54 -11.16
N GLY A 216 7.73 12.09 -11.79
CA GLY A 216 6.97 13.21 -11.21
C GLY A 216 5.70 13.56 -11.95
N VAL A 217 4.88 14.41 -11.32
CA VAL A 217 3.57 14.84 -11.83
C VAL A 217 3.70 15.54 -13.19
N GLY A 218 4.74 16.35 -13.39
CA GLY A 218 4.96 17.05 -14.65
C GLY A 218 5.25 16.08 -15.80
N GLU A 219 6.04 15.05 -15.55
CA GLU A 219 6.35 14.00 -16.51
C GLU A 219 5.12 13.13 -16.80
N ILE A 220 4.35 12.76 -15.76
CA ILE A 220 3.06 12.06 -15.88
C ILE A 220 2.13 12.80 -16.83
N SER A 221 1.88 14.10 -16.59
CA SER A 221 0.97 14.88 -17.43
C SER A 221 1.48 15.05 -18.86
N ARG A 222 2.79 15.19 -19.08
CA ARG A 222 3.36 15.29 -20.44
C ARG A 222 3.25 13.98 -21.21
N VAL A 223 3.49 12.84 -20.58
CA VAL A 223 3.34 11.53 -21.22
C VAL A 223 1.86 11.24 -21.47
N ALA A 224 0.98 11.49 -20.50
CA ALA A 224 -0.46 11.33 -20.66
C ALA A 224 -1.02 12.16 -21.83
N GLY A 225 -0.58 13.44 -21.96
CA GLY A 225 -0.96 14.28 -23.10
C GLY A 225 -0.51 13.72 -24.46
N ARG A 226 0.65 13.05 -24.51
CA ARG A 226 1.13 12.34 -25.72
C ARG A 226 0.42 11.03 -25.98
N LEU A 227 -0.34 10.50 -25.02
CA LEU A 227 -1.16 9.30 -25.15
C LEU A 227 -2.63 9.65 -25.43
N ALA A 228 -2.98 10.91 -25.65
CA ALA A 228 -4.33 11.28 -26.07
C ALA A 228 -4.72 10.54 -27.36
N GLY A 229 -5.95 10.00 -27.37
CA GLY A 229 -6.52 9.29 -28.51
C GLY A 229 -6.06 7.84 -28.70
N VAL A 230 -5.31 7.26 -27.76
CA VAL A 230 -5.08 5.80 -27.76
C VAL A 230 -6.39 5.07 -27.43
N GLY A 231 -6.53 3.83 -27.90
CA GLY A 231 -7.67 2.95 -27.60
C GLY A 231 -7.68 2.41 -26.16
N ALA A 232 -7.30 3.25 -25.18
CA ALA A 232 -7.22 2.93 -23.77
C ALA A 232 -7.53 4.17 -22.93
N GLU A 233 -8.11 3.98 -21.76
CA GLU A 233 -8.31 5.05 -20.77
C GLU A 233 -6.97 5.38 -20.11
N VAL A 234 -6.59 6.66 -20.11
CA VAL A 234 -5.31 7.13 -19.53
C VAL A 234 -5.57 7.78 -18.17
N LEU A 235 -5.17 7.09 -17.10
CA LEU A 235 -5.36 7.50 -15.71
C LEU A 235 -4.04 8.05 -15.13
N GLN A 236 -4.05 9.28 -14.63
CA GLN A 236 -2.86 9.90 -14.03
C GLN A 236 -2.86 9.71 -12.52
N VAL A 237 -2.09 8.75 -11.99
CA VAL A 237 -2.03 8.49 -10.55
C VAL A 237 -0.78 9.08 -9.89
N HIS A 238 -0.99 9.88 -8.85
CA HIS A 238 0.07 10.41 -7.98
C HIS A 238 -0.50 10.77 -6.59
N GLY A 239 0.37 11.10 -5.64
CA GLY A 239 -0.03 11.36 -4.24
C GLY A 239 -1.04 12.51 -4.04
N ARG A 240 -1.19 13.40 -5.03
CA ARG A 240 -2.16 14.51 -5.02
C ARG A 240 -3.35 14.30 -5.97
N ALA A 241 -3.42 13.17 -6.67
CA ALA A 241 -4.52 12.88 -7.58
C ALA A 241 -5.86 12.89 -6.82
N PRO A 242 -6.96 13.36 -7.44
CA PRO A 242 -8.29 13.31 -6.85
C PRO A 242 -8.67 11.88 -6.46
N ALA A 243 -9.48 11.75 -5.41
CA ALA A 243 -9.97 10.47 -4.89
C ALA A 243 -10.57 9.61 -6.02
N ALA A 244 -11.41 10.21 -6.88
CA ALA A 244 -12.03 9.53 -8.02
C ALA A 244 -11.03 8.89 -8.99
N VAL A 245 -9.87 9.54 -9.25
CA VAL A 245 -8.83 8.97 -10.13
C VAL A 245 -8.13 7.79 -9.48
N GLN A 246 -7.79 7.92 -8.19
CA GLN A 246 -7.24 6.81 -7.42
C GLN A 246 -8.24 5.64 -7.37
N ASP A 247 -9.53 5.94 -7.32
CA ASP A 247 -10.59 4.95 -7.28
C ASP A 247 -10.74 4.21 -8.62
N ALA A 248 -10.69 4.94 -9.73
CA ALA A 248 -10.71 4.37 -11.07
C ALA A 248 -9.53 3.41 -11.32
N VAL A 249 -8.34 3.74 -10.81
CA VAL A 249 -7.17 2.85 -10.89
C VAL A 249 -7.44 1.55 -10.12
N LEU A 250 -8.06 1.64 -8.94
CA LEU A 250 -8.31 0.49 -8.05
C LEU A 250 -9.50 -0.38 -8.45
N ALA A 251 -10.46 0.13 -9.22
CA ALA A 251 -11.73 -0.55 -9.53
C ALA A 251 -11.59 -1.75 -10.48
N GLY A 252 -10.42 -1.97 -11.10
CA GLY A 252 -10.29 -2.91 -12.21
C GLY A 252 -10.93 -2.38 -13.51
N SER A 253 -10.63 -2.99 -14.66
CA SER A 253 -11.21 -2.60 -15.94
C SER A 253 -12.56 -3.30 -16.07
N SER A 254 -13.64 -2.53 -16.04
CA SER A 254 -14.97 -3.06 -16.36
C SER A 254 -15.19 -3.16 -17.87
N GLU A 255 -14.65 -2.21 -18.64
CA GLU A 255 -14.72 -2.17 -20.10
C GLU A 255 -13.46 -1.47 -20.66
N GLY A 256 -12.72 -2.14 -21.55
CA GLY A 256 -11.55 -1.57 -22.22
C GLY A 256 -10.22 -1.64 -21.45
N ARG A 257 -9.16 -1.18 -22.10
CA ARG A 257 -7.78 -1.20 -21.59
C ARG A 257 -7.45 0.10 -20.89
N ARG A 258 -6.56 0.05 -19.90
CA ARG A 258 -6.08 1.23 -19.16
C ARG A 258 -4.59 1.42 -19.30
N VAL A 259 -4.17 2.69 -19.30
CA VAL A 259 -2.80 3.10 -19.04
C VAL A 259 -2.81 3.90 -17.74
N VAL A 260 -2.09 3.42 -16.74
CA VAL A 260 -1.96 4.02 -15.41
C VAL A 260 -0.56 4.63 -15.25
#